data_AF-A0A2V5W760-F1
#
_entry.id   AF-A0A2V5W760-F1
#
_cell.length_a   1.000
_cell.length_b   1.000
_cell.length_c   1.000
_cell.angle_alpha   90.00
_cell.angle_beta   90.00
_cell.angle_gamma   90.00
#
_symmetry.space_group_name_H-M   'P 1'
#
loop_
_entity.id
_entity.type
_entity.pdbx_description
1 polymer ?
#
loop_
_entity_poly.entity_id
_entity_poly.type
_entity_poly.pdbx_seq_one_letter_code
_entity_poly.pdbx_strand_id
1 'polypeptide(L)'
;MKTMLSLRFGAIMFSTILLSSGCQKKTAATNPNSQSKTELHENTKPLQAADLVGYDGTKLRKSVHHIKEANDKHNQEIEKMVETGPDQ
;
A
#
# COMPACT_ATOMS: atom_id res chain seq x y z
N MET A 1 -49.13 -14.09 -24.37
CA MET A 1 -47.86 -14.67 -23.84
C MET A 1 -46.61 -14.03 -24.43
N LYS A 2 -46.56 -13.74 -25.74
CA LYS A 2 -45.38 -13.14 -26.42
C LYS A 2 -44.90 -11.80 -25.82
N THR A 3 -45.84 -10.94 -25.41
CA THR A 3 -45.58 -9.64 -24.77
C THR A 3 -45.05 -9.75 -23.34
N MET A 4 -45.58 -10.68 -22.53
CA MET A 4 -45.06 -10.93 -21.16
C MET A 4 -43.64 -11.48 -21.18
N LEU A 5 -43.31 -12.32 -22.16
CA LEU A 5 -41.95 -12.85 -22.30
C LEU A 5 -40.96 -11.73 -22.61
N SER A 6 -41.30 -10.85 -23.56
CA SER A 6 -40.47 -9.70 -23.93
C SER A 6 -40.26 -8.71 -22.77
N LEU A 7 -41.30 -8.46 -21.96
CA LEU A 7 -41.20 -7.59 -20.79
C LEU A 7 -40.28 -8.17 -19.70
N ARG A 8 -40.34 -9.48 -19.46
CA ARG A 8 -39.45 -10.17 -18.51
C ARG A 8 -37.99 -10.10 -18.96
N PHE A 9 -37.71 -10.30 -20.24
CA PHE A 9 -36.37 -10.15 -20.79
C PHE A 9 -35.84 -8.72 -20.63
N GLY A 10 -36.68 -7.71 -20.90
CA GLY A 10 -36.30 -6.30 -20.68
C GLY A 10 -35.93 -6.01 -19.22
N ALA A 11 -36.73 -6.50 -18.26
CA ALA A 11 -36.47 -6.30 -16.83
C ALA A 11 -35.17 -6.98 -16.36
N ILE A 12 -34.88 -8.18 -16.85
CA ILE A 12 -33.64 -8.92 -16.52
C ILE A 12 -32.42 -8.15 -17.03
N MET A 13 -32.44 -7.70 -18.29
CA MET A 13 -31.33 -6.93 -18.87
C MET A 13 -31.08 -5.63 -18.12
N PHE A 14 -32.14 -4.88 -17.81
CA PHE A 14 -32.05 -3.63 -17.06
C PHE A 14 -31.48 -3.84 -15.66
N SER A 15 -31.93 -4.90 -14.97
CA SER A 15 -31.42 -5.27 -13.65
C SER A 15 -29.94 -5.64 -13.70
N THR A 16 -29.51 -6.34 -14.75
CA THR A 16 -28.11 -6.77 -14.92
C THR A 16 -27.17 -5.59 -15.17
N ILE A 17 -27.62 -4.59 -15.95
CA ILE A 17 -26.89 -3.35 -16.21
C ILE A 17 -26.77 -2.49 -14.94
N LEU A 18 -27.84 -2.39 -14.15
CA LEU A 18 -27.80 -1.69 -12.86
C LEU A 18 -26.87 -2.39 -11.85
N LEU A 19 -26.89 -3.72 -11.81
CA LEU A 19 -25.99 -4.49 -10.94
C LEU A 19 -24.51 -4.34 -11.37
N SER A 20 -24.23 -4.35 -12.67
CA SER A 20 -22.84 -4.23 -13.16
C SER A 20 -22.27 -2.83 -12.96
N SER A 21 -23.09 -1.79 -13.06
CA SER A 21 -22.68 -0.40 -12.82
C SER A 21 -22.44 -0.10 -11.33
N GLY A 22 -23.18 -0.75 -10.42
CA GLY A 22 -22.90 -0.71 -8.97
C GLY A 22 -21.65 -1.51 -8.55
N CYS A 23 -21.26 -2.51 -9.34
CA CYS A 23 -20.02 -3.27 -9.20
C CYS A 23 -18.89 -2.74 -10.09
N GLN A 24 -18.88 -1.44 -10.41
CA GLN A 24 -17.62 -0.83 -10.81
C GLN A 24 -16.66 -0.98 -9.64
N LYS A 25 -15.72 -1.92 -9.81
CA LYS A 25 -14.62 -2.20 -8.91
C LYS A 25 -14.05 -0.86 -8.51
N LYS A 26 -14.31 -0.44 -7.27
CA LYS A 26 -13.70 0.74 -6.68
C LYS A 26 -12.22 0.51 -6.84
N THR A 27 -11.62 1.16 -7.84
CA THR A 27 -10.22 0.99 -8.16
C THR A 27 -9.53 1.34 -6.85
N ALA A 28 -8.89 0.33 -6.22
CA ALA A 28 -8.06 0.59 -5.06
C ALA A 28 -7.21 1.79 -5.43
N ALA A 29 -7.22 2.84 -4.59
CA ALA A 29 -6.56 4.10 -4.87
C ALA A 29 -5.17 3.80 -5.40
N THR A 30 -5.02 3.90 -6.73
CA THR A 30 -3.78 3.53 -7.38
C THR A 30 -2.89 4.73 -7.15
N ASN A 31 -1.96 4.60 -6.21
CA ASN A 31 -0.99 5.64 -5.95
C ASN A 31 -0.25 5.90 -7.28
N PRO A 32 -0.40 7.08 -7.89
CA PRO A 32 0.24 7.42 -9.17
C PRO A 32 1.78 7.43 -9.07
N ASN A 33 2.32 7.28 -7.86
CA ASN A 33 3.75 7.30 -7.55
C ASN A 33 4.34 5.90 -7.32
N SER A 34 3.65 4.82 -7.74
CA SER A 34 4.18 3.44 -7.62
C SER A 34 5.47 3.21 -8.41
N GLN A 35 5.87 4.16 -9.26
CA GLN A 35 7.19 4.23 -9.87
C GLN A 35 8.24 4.83 -8.92
N SER A 36 8.28 4.42 -7.65
CA SER A 36 9.39 4.80 -6.77
C SER A 36 10.62 3.96 -7.15
N LYS A 37 11.47 4.52 -8.04
CA LYS A 37 12.84 4.08 -8.33
C LYS A 37 13.76 4.20 -7.10
N THR A 38 13.34 3.64 -5.98
CA THR A 38 14.14 3.60 -4.77
C THR A 38 13.71 2.36 -4.03
N GLU A 39 14.41 1.26 -4.28
CA GLU A 39 14.34 0.01 -3.50
C GLU A 39 14.83 0.27 -2.08
N LEU A 40 14.08 1.09 -1.37
CA LEU A 40 14.19 1.28 0.05
C LEU A 40 13.70 -0.03 0.69
N HIS A 41 14.53 -0.58 1.58
CA HIS A 41 14.50 -1.93 2.17
C HIS A 41 13.13 -2.63 2.17
N GLU A 42 13.04 -3.86 1.64
CA GLU A 42 11.79 -4.65 1.50
C GLU A 42 10.95 -4.69 2.81
N ASN A 43 11.59 -4.81 3.97
CA ASN A 43 10.92 -4.78 5.28
C ASN A 43 10.06 -3.53 5.57
N THR A 44 10.32 -2.39 4.91
CA THR A 44 9.56 -1.14 5.10
C THR A 44 8.47 -0.95 4.04
N LYS A 45 8.40 -1.84 3.04
CA LYS A 45 7.39 -1.84 1.97
C LYS A 45 5.95 -1.85 2.49
N PRO A 46 5.60 -2.57 3.58
CA PRO A 46 4.24 -2.54 4.12
C PRO A 46 3.77 -1.14 4.55
N LEU A 47 4.67 -0.21 4.86
CA LEU A 47 4.31 1.15 5.26
C LEU A 47 3.67 1.97 4.14
N GLN A 48 3.91 1.61 2.87
CA GLN A 48 3.19 2.23 1.74
C GLN A 48 1.69 1.92 1.76
N ALA A 49 1.25 0.84 2.41
CA ALA A 49 -0.17 0.53 2.53
C ALA A 49 -0.95 1.57 3.36
N ALA A 50 -0.26 2.44 4.12
CA ALA A 50 -0.89 3.56 4.81
C ALA A 50 -1.52 4.59 3.84
N ASP A 51 -1.10 4.61 2.57
CA ASP A 51 -1.73 5.37 1.49
C ASP A 51 -3.22 4.99 1.32
N LEU A 52 -3.58 3.73 1.60
CA LEU A 52 -4.94 3.22 1.45
C LEU A 52 -5.92 3.80 2.49
N VAL A 53 -5.39 4.32 3.59
CA VAL A 53 -6.16 4.90 4.71
C VAL A 53 -5.92 6.42 4.84
N GLY A 54 -5.33 7.05 3.82
CA GLY A 54 -5.21 8.51 3.72
C GLY A 54 -3.96 9.13 4.34
N TYR A 55 -2.99 8.32 4.78
CA TYR A 55 -1.68 8.81 5.21
C TYR A 55 -0.69 8.80 4.04
N ASP A 56 0.42 9.54 4.15
CA ASP A 56 1.53 9.45 3.20
C ASP A 56 2.47 8.30 3.61
N GLY A 57 2.13 7.10 3.13
CA GLY A 57 2.89 5.87 3.32
C GLY A 57 4.30 5.92 2.72
N THR A 58 4.52 6.74 1.68
CA THR A 58 5.86 6.95 1.12
C THR A 58 6.74 7.75 2.08
N LYS A 59 6.21 8.82 2.68
CA LYS A 59 6.90 9.61 3.70
C LYS A 59 7.16 8.79 4.97
N LEU A 60 6.18 7.98 5.40
CA LEU A 60 6.36 7.06 6.53
C LEU A 60 7.48 6.05 6.26
N ARG A 61 7.48 5.41 5.10
CA ARG A 61 8.52 4.48 4.67
C ARG A 61 9.91 5.14 4.68
N LYS A 62 10.06 6.35 4.12
CA LYS A 62 11.33 7.10 4.14
C LYS A 62 11.79 7.42 5.56
N SER A 63 10.87 7.88 6.41
CA SER A 63 11.18 8.22 7.80
C SER A 63 11.69 7.02 8.58
N VAL A 64 11.00 5.87 8.49
CA VAL A 64 11.40 4.65 9.19
C VAL A 64 12.75 4.13 8.70
N HIS A 65 13.02 4.25 7.40
CA HIS A 65 14.31 3.86 6.85
C HIS A 65 15.47 4.68 7.41
N HIS A 66 15.36 6.01 7.42
CA HIS A 66 16.40 6.86 8.00
C HIS A 66 16.61 6.58 9.50
N ILE A 67 15.53 6.32 10.25
CA ILE A 67 15.63 5.95 11.66
C ILE A 67 16.39 4.63 11.81
N LYS A 68 16.09 3.63 10.99
CA LYS A 68 16.78 2.34 11.02
C LYS A 68 18.26 2.49 10.69
N GLU A 69 18.61 3.25 9.66
CA GLU A 69 20.03 3.50 9.31
C GLU A 69 20.78 4.21 10.44
N ALA A 70 20.17 5.22 11.06
CA ALA A 70 20.77 5.91 12.19
C ALA A 70 20.95 4.97 13.41
N ASN A 71 19.98 4.10 13.66
CA ASN A 71 20.04 3.12 14.73
C ASN A 71 21.10 2.05 14.47
N ASP A 72 21.19 1.52 13.25
CA ASP A 72 22.18 0.52 12.88
C ASP A 72 23.61 1.10 13.01
N LYS A 73 23.81 2.36 12.60
CA LYS A 73 25.06 3.07 12.82
C LYS A 73 25.40 3.22 14.30
N HIS A 74 24.43 3.66 15.11
CA HIS A 74 24.64 3.82 16.55
C HIS A 74 24.97 2.50 17.24
N ASN A 75 24.26 1.42 16.90
CA ASN A 75 24.55 0.08 17.41
C ASN A 75 25.96 -0.37 17.03
N GLN A 76 26.39 -0.12 15.80
CA GLN A 76 27.75 -0.44 15.37
C GLN A 76 28.82 0.37 16.15
N GLU A 77 28.53 1.63 16.49
CA GLU A 77 29.43 2.44 17.34
C GLU A 77 29.50 1.87 18.76
N ILE A 78 28.37 1.46 19.34
CA ILE A 78 28.34 0.80 20.65
C ILE A 78 29.10 -0.54 20.61
N GLU A 79 28.85 -1.39 19.61
CA GLU A 79 29.55 -2.67 19.45
C GLU A 79 31.05 -2.46 19.36
N LYS A 80 31.50 -1.45 18.60
CA LYS A 80 32.93 -1.08 18.56
C LYS A 80 33.44 -0.65 19.93
N MET A 81 32.72 0.18 20.68
CA MET A 81 33.13 0.59 22.04
C MET A 81 33.18 -0.60 23.02
N VAL A 82 32.26 -1.57 22.88
CA VAL A 82 32.22 -2.78 23.69
C VAL A 82 33.36 -3.74 23.31
N GLU A 83 33.64 -3.91 22.03
CA GLU A 83 34.74 -4.76 21.52
C GLU A 83 36.11 -4.15 21.80
N THR A 84 36.22 -2.82 21.78
CA THR A 84 37.47 -2.12 22.15
C THR A 84 37.67 -2.11 23.66
N GLY A 85 36.61 -2.29 24.46
CA GLY A 85 36.67 -2.16 25.92
C GLY A 85 37.20 -0.78 26.38
N PRO A 86 37.19 -0.47 27.68
CA PRO A 86 38.08 0.56 28.18
C PRO A 86 39.52 0.07 27.94
N ASP A 87 40.29 0.80 27.13
CA ASP A 87 41.74 0.61 27.11
C ASP A 87 42.28 0.79 28.55
N GLN A 88 42.83 -0.29 29.11
CA GLN A 88 43.52 -0.47 30.42
C GLN A 88 42.67 -0.73 31.67
#